data_AF-A0A850RQ03-F1
#
_entry.id   AF-A0A850RQ03-F1
#
_cell.length_a   1.000
_cell.length_b   1.000
_cell.length_c   1.000
_cell.angle_alpha   90.00
_cell.angle_beta   90.00
_cell.angle_gamma   90.00
#
_symmetry.space_group_name_H-M   'P 1'
#
loop_
_entity.id
_entity.type
_entity.pdbx_description
1 polymer ?
#
loop_
_entity_poly.entity_id
_entity_poly.type
_entity_poly.pdbx_seq_one_letter_code
_entity_poly.pdbx_strand_id
1 'polypeptide(L)' 'MPVYNVYWKAIKPNGSSHTGGKTVIAHNPWMAENQVKAEVQQRWPDANVFVTDIKER' A
#
# COMPACT_ATOMS: atom_id res chain seq x y z
N MET A 1 13.83 -5.83 12.93
CA MET A 1 12.42 -5.49 12.63
C MET A 1 12.04 -6.24 11.36
N PRO A 2 10.89 -6.93 11.32
CA PRO A 2 10.49 -7.70 10.16
C PRO A 2 10.31 -6.81 8.92
N VAL A 3 10.59 -7.40 7.76
CA VAL A 3 10.49 -6.74 6.46
C VAL A 3 9.24 -7.26 5.77
N TYR A 4 8.39 -6.37 5.28
CA TYR A 4 7.14 -6.71 4.62
C TYR A 4 7.13 -6.21 3.18
N ASN A 5 6.75 -7.08 2.25
CA ASN A 5 6.36 -6.71 0.90
C ASN A 5 4.85 -6.47 0.89
N VAL A 6 4.44 -5.23 0.65
CA VAL A 6 3.04 -4.80 0.62
C VAL A 6 2.66 -4.49 -0.81
N TYR A 7 1.67 -5.21 -1.33
CA TYR A 7 1.12 -4.99 -2.66
C TYR A 7 -0.19 -4.21 -2.55
N TRP A 8 -0.37 -3.23 -3.42
CA TRP A 8 -1.51 -2.32 -3.36
C TRP A 8 -2.07 -2.02 -4.74
N LYS A 9 -3.32 -1.56 -4.74
CA LYS A 9 -4.05 -1.05 -5.90
C LYS A 9 -4.75 0.26 -5.52
N ALA A 10 -4.55 1.29 -6.33
CA ALA A 10 -5.24 2.56 -6.18
C ALA A 10 -6.13 2.82 -7.40
N ILE A 11 -7.39 3.15 -7.18
CA ILE A 11 -8.37 3.42 -8.24
C ILE A 11 -8.80 4.88 -8.14
N LYS A 12 -8.51 5.66 -9.19
CA LYS A 12 -8.91 7.06 -9.28
C LYS A 12 -10.39 7.19 -9.68
N PRO A 13 -11.05 8.32 -9.41
CA PRO A 13 -12.46 8.52 -9.75
C PRO A 13 -12.75 8.47 -11.26
N ASN A 14 -11.73 8.77 -12.09
CA ASN A 14 -11.81 8.69 -13.54
C ASN A 14 -11.68 7.26 -14.10
N GLY A 15 -11.68 6.22 -13.25
CA GLY A 15 -11.55 4.82 -13.64
C GLY A 15 -10.11 4.34 -13.89
N SER A 16 -9.12 5.24 -13.88
CA SER A 16 -7.71 4.84 -13.97
C SER A 16 -7.29 4.08 -12.71
N SER A 17 -6.60 2.96 -12.89
CA SER A 17 -6.05 2.20 -11.78
C SER A 17 -4.53 2.11 -11.85
N HIS A 18 -3.91 2.11 -10.67
CA HIS A 18 -2.48 1.87 -10.51
C HIS A 18 -2.29 0.71 -9.55
N THR A 19 -1.31 -0.12 -9.81
CA THR A 19 -0.92 -1.22 -8.95
C THR A 19 0.56 -1.14 -8.68
N GLY A 20 0.99 -1.51 -7.48
CA GLY A 20 2.40 -1.50 -7.12
C GLY A 20 2.70 -2.41 -5.96
N GLY A 21 3.99 -2.58 -5.69
CA GLY A 21 4.50 -3.26 -4.52
C GLY A 21 5.54 -2.39 -3.84
N LYS A 22 5.54 -2.37 -2.51
CA LYS A 22 6.54 -1.64 -1.71
C LYS A 22 7.05 -2.54 -0.60
N THR A 23 8.37 -2.56 -0.45
CA THR A 23 9.02 -3.19 0.70
C THR A 23 9.16 -2.15 1.82
N VAL A 24 8.66 -2.47 3.01
CA VAL A 24 8.74 -1.62 4.21
C VAL A 24 9.22 -2.43 5.41
N ILE A 25 9.88 -1.76 6.35
CA ILE A 25 10.25 -2.35 7.63
C ILE A 25 9.21 -1.91 8.64
N ALA A 26 8.52 -2.86 9.27
CA ALA A 26 7.48 -2.58 10.25
C ALA A 26 7.52 -3.58 11.39
N HIS A 27 6.85 -3.29 12.51
CA HIS A 27 6.77 -4.23 13.63
C HIS A 27 5.76 -5.36 13.39
N ASN A 28 4.72 -5.09 12.59
CA ASN A 28 3.64 -6.02 12.27
C ASN A 28 3.06 -5.69 10.87
N PRO A 29 2.30 -6.61 10.24
CA PRO A 29 1.74 -6.38 8.90
C PRO A 29 0.73 -5.23 8.86
N TRP A 30 0.01 -4.96 9.96
CA TRP A 30 -0.94 -3.85 10.04
C TRP A 30 -0.24 -2.48 9.94
N MET A 31 0.91 -2.31 10.59
CA MET A 31 1.73 -1.10 10.44
C MET A 31 2.29 -0.97 9.03
N ALA A 32 2.74 -2.08 8.43
CA ALA A 32 3.20 -2.09 7.05
C ALA A 32 2.09 -1.65 6.08
N GLU A 33 0.86 -2.16 6.29
CA GLU A 33 -0.33 -1.79 5.52
C GLU A 33 -0.60 -0.28 5.62
N ASN A 34 -0.74 0.23 6.84
CA ASN A 34 -1.07 1.64 7.06
C ASN A 34 -0.02 2.59 6.52
N GLN A 35 1.27 2.24 6.66
CA GLN A 35 2.35 3.05 6.13
C GLN A 35 2.28 3.15 4.61
N VAL A 36 2.10 2.02 3.92
CA VAL A 36 2.02 1.98 2.46
C VAL A 36 0.73 2.62 1.96
N LYS A 37 -0.39 2.36 2.63
CA LYS A 37 -1.68 2.99 2.30
C LYS A 37 -1.61 4.50 2.44
N ALA A 38 -1.05 5.03 3.53
CA ALA A 38 -0.89 6.45 3.75
C ALA A 38 -0.02 7.11 2.68
N GLU A 39 1.10 6.48 2.31
CA GLU A 39 1.98 6.99 1.26
C GLU A 39 1.31 7.02 -0.12
N VAL A 40 0.62 5.94 -0.49
CA VAL A 40 -0.10 5.87 -1.76
C VAL A 40 -1.26 6.87 -1.77
N GLN A 41 -1.95 7.06 -0.64
CA GLN A 41 -3.00 8.08 -0.50
C GLN A 41 -2.44 9.49 -0.61
N GLN A 42 -1.26 9.79 -0.03
CA GLN A 42 -0.62 11.09 -0.20
C GLN A 42 -0.24 11.35 -1.66
N ARG A 43 0.18 10.32 -2.39
CA ARG A 43 0.52 10.44 -3.81
C ARG A 43 -0.74 10.61 -4.68
N TRP A 44 -1.84 9.96 -4.33
CA TRP A 44 -3.12 10.04 -5.03
C TRP A 44 -4.28 10.27 -4.03
N PRO A 45 -4.50 11.53 -3.60
CA PRO A 45 -5.47 11.85 -2.55
C PRO A 45 -6.90 11.51 -2.92
N ASP A 46 -7.25 11.59 -4.20
CA ASP A 46 -8.60 11.27 -4.70
C ASP A 46 -8.79 9.78 -5.06
N ALA A 47 -7.74 8.96 -4.95
CA ALA A 47 -7.83 7.54 -5.27
C ALA A 47 -8.31 6.72 -4.07
N ASN A 48 -9.12 5.70 -4.34
CA ASN A 48 -9.41 4.64 -3.39
C ASN A 48 -8.24 3.66 -3.36
N VAL A 49 -7.51 3.64 -2.25
CA VAL A 49 -6.33 2.78 -2.04
C VAL A 49 -6.69 1.51 -1.29
N PHE A 50 -6.39 0.38 -1.90
CA PHE A 50 -6.58 -0.97 -1.37
C PHE A 50 -5.23 -1.66 -1.25
N VAL A 51 -4.97 -2.28 -0.10
CA VAL A 51 -3.85 -3.21 0.03
C VAL A 51 -4.37 -4.60 -0.33
N THR A 52 -3.69 -5.26 -1.27
CA THR A 52 -4.15 -6.53 -1.85
C THR A 52 -3.46 -7.74 -1.23
N ASP A 53 -2.22 -7.57 -0.76
CA ASP A 53 -1.43 -8.67 -0.19
C ASP A 53 -0.26 -8.11 0.65
N ILE A 54 0.11 -8.80 1.72
CA ILE A 54 1.23 -8.46 2.60
C ILE A 54 2.01 -9.74 2.91
N LYS A 55 3.29 -9.78 2.54
CA LYS A 55 4.17 -10.92 2.83
C LYS A 55 5.35 -10.48 3.66
N GLU A 56 5.57 -11.13 4.80
CA GLU A 56 6.85 -11.04 5.50
C GLU A 56 7.93 -11.70 4.66
N ARG A 57 9.12 -11.07 4.59
CA ARG A 57 10.28 -11.52 3.83
C ARG A 57 11.28 -12.24 4.71
#